data_AF-A0A524E6U7-F1
#
_entry.id   AF-A0A524E6U7-F1
#
_cell.length_a   1.000
_cell.length_b   1.000
_cell.length_c   1.000
_cell.angle_alpha   90.00
_cell.angle_beta   90.00
_cell.angle_gamma   90.00
#
_symmetry.space_group_name_H-M   'P 1'
#
loop_
_entity.id
_entity.type
_entity.pdbx_description
1 polymer ?
#
loop_
_entity_poly.entity_id
_entity_poly.type
_entity_poly.pdbx_seq_one_letter_code
_entity_poly.pdbx_strand_id
1 'polypeptide(L)'
;MHFKQKYFFFRCYHCGEWFYTKKIIKTKKCWKCNRTFLFRKSTKFSKKCSMRGAIAILKELKKRRKDEDLSEYMNVYDHLIKKKM
;
A
#
# COMPACT_ATOMS: atom_id res chain seq x y z
N MET A 1 -4.88 6.39 -28.04
CA MET A 1 -5.93 6.77 -27.09
C MET A 1 -5.84 5.88 -25.84
N HIS A 2 -5.44 6.40 -24.67
CA HIS A 2 -5.38 5.58 -23.45
C HIS A 2 -6.75 5.53 -22.77
N PHE A 3 -7.48 4.42 -22.93
CA PHE A 3 -8.75 4.20 -22.24
C PHE A 3 -8.56 4.26 -20.72
N LYS A 4 -9.23 5.21 -20.08
CA LYS A 4 -9.26 5.34 -18.61
C LYS A 4 -10.20 4.27 -18.07
N GLN A 5 -9.69 3.40 -17.19
CA GLN A 5 -10.48 2.37 -16.52
C GLN A 5 -10.51 2.64 -15.01
N LYS A 6 -11.54 2.16 -14.33
CA LYS A 6 -11.62 2.25 -12.87
C LYS A 6 -10.71 1.19 -12.25
N TYR A 7 -9.74 1.63 -11.46
CA TYR A 7 -8.88 0.77 -10.67
C TYR A 7 -9.21 0.93 -9.19
N PHE A 8 -9.14 -0.17 -8.45
CA PHE A 8 -9.24 -0.21 -6.99
C PHE A 8 -7.85 -0.44 -6.42
N PHE A 9 -7.45 0.42 -5.49
CA PHE A 9 -6.20 0.32 -4.75
C PHE A 9 -6.51 -0.07 -3.34
N PHE A 10 -5.77 -1.02 -2.78
CA PHE A 10 -6.11 -1.61 -1.50
C PHE A 10 -4.87 -2.16 -0.78
N ARG A 11 -4.93 -2.13 0.56
CA ARG A 11 -3.84 -2.52 1.43
C ARG A 11 -4.09 -3.88 2.06
N CYS A 12 -3.09 -4.75 2.07
CA CYS A 12 -3.14 -5.96 2.89
C CYS A 12 -3.18 -5.56 4.38
N TYR A 13 -4.23 -5.96 5.09
CA TYR A 13 -4.37 -5.63 6.51
C TYR A 13 -3.46 -6.45 7.44
N HIS A 14 -2.69 -7.41 6.89
CA HIS A 14 -1.70 -8.16 7.67
C HIS A 14 -0.30 -7.54 7.63
N CYS A 15 0.14 -7.02 6.47
CA CYS A 15 1.52 -6.54 6.28
C CYS A 15 1.61 -5.14 5.68
N GLY A 16 0.48 -4.46 5.45
CA GLY A 16 0.46 -3.12 4.90
C GLY A 16 0.83 -3.00 3.42
N GLU A 17 1.10 -4.11 2.72
CA GLU A 17 1.48 -4.05 1.30
C GLU A 17 0.33 -3.58 0.41
N TRP A 18 0.63 -2.68 -0.53
CA TRP A 18 -0.35 -2.11 -1.46
C TRP A 18 -0.51 -2.94 -2.73
N PHE A 19 -1.75 -3.01 -3.21
CA PHE A 19 -2.17 -3.73 -4.41
C PHE A 19 -3.14 -2.87 -5.23
N TYR A 20 -3.31 -3.23 -6.50
CA TYR A 20 -4.40 -2.70 -7.32
C TYR A 20 -5.09 -3.80 -8.13
N THR A 21 -6.34 -3.57 -8.51
CA THR A 21 -7.14 -4.44 -9.39
C THR A 21 -8.11 -3.61 -10.22
N LYS A 22 -8.43 -4.07 -11.43
CA LYS A 22 -9.52 -3.51 -12.25
C LYS A 22 -10.86 -4.24 -12.04
N LYS A 23 -10.83 -5.41 -11.39
CA LYS A 23 -12.00 -6.26 -11.12
C LYS A 23 -12.39 -6.18 -9.66
N ILE A 24 -13.69 -6.28 -9.38
CA ILE A 24 -14.18 -6.49 -8.01
C ILE A 24 -13.78 -7.90 -7.59
N ILE A 25 -13.10 -8.02 -6.45
CA ILE A 25 -12.64 -9.29 -5.89
C ILE A 25 -13.15 -9.44 -4.45
N LYS A 26 -13.37 -10.67 -4.00
CA LYS A 26 -13.76 -10.96 -2.60
C LYS A 26 -12.54 -11.14 -1.71
N THR A 27 -11.52 -11.83 -2.20
CA THR A 27 -10.28 -12.19 -1.50
C THR A 27 -9.06 -11.93 -2.37
N LYS A 28 -7.90 -11.80 -1.74
CA LYS A 28 -6.59 -11.75 -2.41
C LYS A 28 -5.54 -12.46 -1.55
N LYS A 29 -4.68 -13.29 -2.18
CA LYS A 29 -3.44 -13.76 -1.56
C LYS A 29 -2.36 -12.68 -1.67
N CYS A 30 -1.80 -12.26 -0.54
CA CYS A 30 -0.68 -11.33 -0.49
C CYS A 30 0.61 -12.09 -0.84
N TRP A 31 1.38 -11.62 -1.83
CA TRP A 31 2.66 -12.24 -2.19
C TRP A 31 3.80 -11.88 -1.22
N LYS A 32 3.64 -10.84 -0.39
CA LYS A 32 4.65 -10.43 0.58
C LYS A 32 4.61 -11.23 1.87
N CYS A 33 3.42 -11.42 2.45
CA CYS A 33 3.26 -12.16 3.70
C CYS A 33 2.61 -13.54 3.53
N ASN A 34 2.32 -13.95 2.29
CA ASN A 34 1.69 -15.23 1.92
C ASN A 34 0.30 -15.50 2.52
N ARG A 35 -0.28 -14.55 3.28
CA ARG A 35 -1.63 -14.66 3.84
C ARG A 35 -2.70 -14.26 2.83
N THR A 36 -3.83 -14.96 2.89
CA THR A 36 -5.05 -14.59 2.16
C THR A 36 -5.88 -13.63 2.99
N PHE A 37 -6.39 -12.58 2.35
CA PHE A 37 -7.13 -11.53 3.03
C PHE A 37 -8.39 -11.11 2.28
N LEU A 38 -9.40 -10.68 3.03
CA LEU A 38 -10.70 -10.26 2.49
C LEU A 38 -10.62 -8.82 1.98
N PHE A 39 -10.95 -8.61 0.71
CA PHE A 39 -10.97 -7.29 0.08
C PHE A 39 -11.95 -6.31 0.76
N ARG A 40 -13.07 -6.82 1.30
CA ARG A 40 -14.01 -5.97 2.06
C ARG A 40 -13.38 -5.35 3.31
N LYS A 41 -12.45 -6.07 3.97
CA LYS A 41 -11.79 -5.62 5.20
C LYS A 41 -10.54 -4.76 4.95
N SER A 42 -10.02 -4.70 3.72
CA SER A 42 -8.87 -3.85 3.42
C SER A 42 -9.26 -2.37 3.31
N THR A 43 -8.41 -1.50 3.85
CA THR A 43 -8.36 -0.07 3.48
C THR A 43 -8.18 0.04 1.97
N LYS A 44 -9.07 0.77 1.30
CA LYS A 44 -9.12 0.83 -0.16
C LYS A 44 -9.72 2.13 -0.67
N PHE A 45 -9.36 2.49 -1.88
CA PHE A 45 -9.97 3.58 -2.65
C PHE A 45 -10.03 3.20 -4.13
N SER A 46 -10.73 3.99 -4.94
CA SER A 46 -10.80 3.77 -6.39
C SER A 46 -10.49 5.03 -7.18
N LYS A 47 -9.86 4.88 -8.34
CA LYS A 47 -9.52 6.00 -9.23
C LYS A 47 -9.62 5.57 -10.70
N LYS A 48 -10.22 6.43 -11.52
CA LYS A 48 -10.23 6.27 -12.99
C LYS A 48 -8.88 6.73 -13.54
N CYS A 49 -8.11 5.83 -14.12
CA CYS A 49 -6.79 6.14 -14.69
C CYS A 49 -6.42 5.15 -15.81
N SER A 50 -5.34 5.46 -16.54
CA SER A 50 -4.72 4.48 -17.46
C SER A 50 -3.97 3.42 -16.65
N MET A 51 -3.65 2.29 -17.29
CA MET A 51 -2.82 1.24 -16.66
C MET A 51 -1.48 1.79 -16.16
N ARG A 52 -0.82 2.65 -16.95
CA ARG A 52 0.43 3.34 -16.56
C ARG A 52 0.21 4.21 -15.32
N GLY A 53 -0.90 4.96 -15.29
CA GLY A 53 -1.29 5.76 -14.12
C GLY A 53 -1.51 4.92 -12.87
N ALA A 54 -2.15 3.74 -13.01
CA ALA A 54 -2.35 2.84 -11.87
C ALA A 54 -1.03 2.31 -11.31
N ILE A 55 -0.07 1.96 -12.18
CA ILE A 55 1.27 1.52 -11.75
C ILE A 55 2.01 2.67 -11.04
N ALA A 56 1.93 3.89 -11.56
CA ALA A 56 2.55 5.06 -10.94
C ALA A 56 2.00 5.32 -9.53
N ILE A 57 0.66 5.31 -9.37
CA ILE A 57 0.00 5.45 -8.07
C ILE A 57 0.44 4.35 -7.11
N LEU A 58 0.52 3.10 -7.57
CA LEU A 58 0.96 1.99 -6.72
C LEU A 58 2.40 2.20 -6.22
N LYS A 59 3.31 2.62 -7.10
CA LYS A 59 4.71 2.91 -6.74
C LYS A 59 4.79 4.01 -5.69
N GLU A 60 4.02 5.08 -5.86
CA GLU A 60 3.99 6.20 -4.93
C GLU A 60 3.48 5.77 -3.54
N LEU A 61 2.39 5.00 -3.49
CA LEU A 61 1.84 4.46 -2.23
C LEU A 61 2.84 3.57 -1.49
N LYS A 62 3.60 2.76 -2.22
CA LYS A 62 4.64 1.90 -1.63
C LYS A 62 5.83 2.71 -1.13
N LYS A 63 6.18 3.81 -1.80
CA LYS A 63 7.24 4.72 -1.36
C LYS A 63 6.86 5.42 -0.06
N ARG A 64 5.68 6.04 0.00
CA ARG A 64 5.19 6.74 1.21
C ARG A 64 5.21 5.84 2.45
N ARG A 65 4.81 4.57 2.31
CA ARG A 65 4.88 3.60 3.42
C ARG A 65 6.32 3.33 3.90
N LYS A 66 7.30 3.26 3.00
CA LYS A 66 8.70 3.11 3.41
C LYS A 66 9.21 4.34 4.15
N ASP A 67 8.78 5.52 3.71
CA ASP A 67 9.15 6.78 4.35
C ASP A 67 8.50 6.89 5.75
N GLU A 68 7.25 6.44 5.92
CA GLU A 68 6.58 6.28 7.22
C GLU A 68 7.35 5.30 8.13
N ASP A 69 7.63 4.07 7.66
CA ASP A 69 8.37 3.05 8.40
C ASP A 69 9.77 3.57 8.84
N LEU A 70 10.45 4.35 7.97
CA LEU A 70 11.76 4.94 8.26
C LEU A 70 11.69 6.07 9.30
N SER A 71 10.67 6.94 9.20
CA SER A 71 10.46 8.03 10.16
C SER A 71 10.19 7.50 11.57
N GLU A 72 9.41 6.42 11.68
CA GLU A 72 9.13 5.76 12.95
C GLU A 72 10.42 5.22 13.59
N TYR A 73 11.29 4.60 12.78
CA TYR A 73 12.60 4.14 13.23
C TYR A 73 13.53 5.28 13.70
N MET A 74 13.60 6.38 12.93
CA MET A 74 14.43 7.55 13.28
C MET A 74 13.99 8.20 14.59
N ASN A 75 12.67 8.30 14.83
CA ASN A 75 12.13 8.85 16.07
C ASN A 75 12.50 7.99 17.29
N VAL A 76 12.42 6.66 17.17
CA VAL A 76 12.84 5.74 18.23
C VAL A 76 14.33 5.90 18.51
N TYR A 77 15.16 6.01 17.47
CA TYR A 77 16.61 6.16 17.63
C TYR A 77 17.00 7.47 18.33
N ASP A 78 16.38 8.60 17.98
CA ASP A 78 16.61 9.90 18.63
C ASP A 78 16.27 9.86 20.13
N HIS A 79 15.16 9.20 20.49
CA HIS A 79 14.78 8.99 21.89
C HIS A 79 15.76 8.08 22.66
N LEU A 80 16.40 7.11 21.99
CA LEU A 80 17.39 6.23 22.61
C LEU A 80 18.73 6.95 22.83
N ILE A 81 19.13 7.84 21.92
CA ILE A 81 20.35 8.66 22.09
C ILE A 81 20.17 9.68 23.21
N LYS A 82 19.02 10.35 23.29
CA LYS A 82 18.72 11.33 24.36
C LYS A 82 18.62 10.73 25.76
N LYS A 83 18.45 9.42 25.91
CA LYS A 83 18.47 8.72 27.20
C LYS A 83 19.86 8.27 27.65
N LYS A 84 20.89 8.39 26.81
CA LYS A 84 22.27 8.00 27.10
C LYS A 84 23.22 9.18 27.37
N MET A 85 22.74 10.43 27.24
CA MET A 85 23.39 11.63 27.74
C MET A 85 22.72 12.07 29.03
#